data_AF-A0A1B8GYA2-F1
#
_entry.id   AF-A0A1B8GYA2-F1
#
_cell.length_a   1.000
_cell.length_b   1.000
_cell.length_c   1.000
_cell.angle_alpha   90.00
_cell.angle_beta   90.00
_cell.angle_gamma   90.00
#
_symmetry.space_group_name_H-M   'P 1'
#
loop_
_entity.id
_entity.type
_entity.pdbx_description
1 polymer ?
#
loop_
_entity_poly.entity_id
_entity_poly.type
_entity_poly.pdbx_seq_one_letter_code
_entity_poly.pdbx_strand_id
1 'polypeptide(L)'
;MEFCVYKREQVAVEIMFIQHLQRRQRTNNISQRLLSELLHRTRNRLGNTSLQPFLSLFYHTLDISRLAFKMSSNTPTTAAAATTAMPSADSNPRVVVTAHAADGTSIFGADSEVPLFYPFGPAISSFAVFDIRGTVPVNNQEATGEYASTIPRCPPGGVIFCITNIPGNFTVPMHRTLSIDYAVVLTGEIVIKLDNGDEKTVRTGEYIIQGGANHQWINRTGETCRIVVVMVSAEKVKLADGTELEQTVLKR
;
A
#
# COMPACT_ATOMS: atom_id res chain seq x y z
N MET A 1 15.97 -2.24 29.88
CA MET A 1 15.37 -0.90 29.95
C MET A 1 14.57 -0.56 28.67
N GLU A 2 14.89 -1.15 27.51
CA GLU A 2 14.15 -0.98 26.24
C GLU A 2 12.72 -1.55 26.21
N PHE A 3 12.43 -2.63 26.95
CA PHE A 3 11.08 -3.24 27.01
C PHE A 3 10.00 -2.32 27.61
N CYS A 4 10.41 -1.26 28.33
CA CYS A 4 9.51 -0.28 28.95
C CYS A 4 9.16 0.87 27.99
N VAL A 5 10.00 1.14 26.98
CA VAL A 5 9.79 2.22 26.00
C VAL A 5 8.75 1.79 24.96
N TYR A 6 8.87 0.56 24.44
CA TYR A 6 7.93 0.00 23.46
C TYR A 6 6.47 -0.07 23.96
N LYS A 7 6.28 -0.40 25.25
CA LYS A 7 4.95 -0.39 25.88
C LYS A 7 4.36 1.01 26.07
N ARG A 8 5.20 2.05 26.21
CA ARG A 8 4.73 3.44 26.38
C ARG A 8 4.29 4.06 25.05
N GLU A 9 4.95 3.72 23.94
CA GLU A 9 4.60 4.22 22.61
C GLU A 9 3.26 3.64 22.12
N GLN A 10 3.00 2.35 22.33
CA GLN A 10 1.69 1.74 22.01
C GLN A 10 0.53 2.41 22.74
N VAL A 11 0.70 2.77 24.02
CA VAL A 11 -0.34 3.44 24.81
C VAL A 11 -0.60 4.87 24.31
N ALA A 12 0.43 5.59 23.87
CA ALA A 12 0.27 6.92 23.31
C ALA A 12 -0.53 6.91 22.00
N VAL A 13 -0.29 5.92 21.14
CA VAL A 13 -1.04 5.74 19.88
C VAL A 13 -2.51 5.40 20.14
N GLU A 14 -2.81 4.52 21.09
CA GLU A 14 -4.19 4.22 21.49
C GLU A 14 -4.92 5.46 22.04
N ILE A 15 -4.25 6.28 22.85
CA ILE A 15 -4.83 7.52 23.40
C ILE A 15 -5.11 8.54 22.29
N MET A 16 -4.17 8.74 21.35
CA MET A 16 -4.37 9.66 20.24
C MET A 16 -5.50 9.21 19.31
N PHE A 17 -5.65 7.90 19.08
CA PHE A 17 -6.76 7.33 18.32
C PHE A 17 -8.11 7.58 19.01
N ILE A 18 -8.18 7.38 20.33
CA ILE A 18 -9.38 7.68 21.12
C ILE A 18 -9.74 9.18 21.05
N GLN A 19 -8.76 10.07 21.18
CA GLN A 19 -8.98 11.52 21.08
C GLN A 19 -9.43 11.94 19.68
N HIS A 20 -8.89 11.29 18.64
CA HIS A 20 -9.31 11.53 17.26
C HIS A 20 -10.77 11.11 17.03
N LEU A 21 -11.17 9.94 17.54
CA LEU A 21 -12.55 9.46 17.46
C LEU A 21 -13.53 10.37 18.21
N GLN A 22 -13.15 10.87 19.38
CA GLN A 22 -13.97 11.80 20.17
C GLN A 22 -14.16 13.16 19.48
N ARG A 23 -13.16 13.64 18.74
CA ARG A 23 -13.22 14.92 18.02
C ARG A 23 -14.08 14.88 16.75
N ARG A 24 -14.32 13.69 16.16
CA ARG A 24 -14.89 13.60 14.81
C ARG A 24 -16.40 13.34 14.66
N GLN A 25 -17.18 12.85 15.64
CA GLN A 25 -18.66 12.94 15.60
C GLN A 25 -19.40 12.34 16.80
N ARG A 26 -20.63 12.84 17.01
CA ARG A 26 -21.71 12.38 17.93
C ARG A 26 -21.67 10.87 18.20
N THR A 27 -21.44 10.49 19.45
CA THR A 27 -21.31 9.09 19.84
C THR A 27 -22.66 8.50 20.30
N ASN A 28 -23.17 7.52 19.53
CA ASN A 28 -24.22 6.60 19.99
C ASN A 28 -23.65 5.60 21.02
N ASN A 29 -24.51 5.04 21.89
CA ASN A 29 -24.20 4.21 23.07
C ASN A 29 -23.16 3.08 22.87
N ILE A 30 -22.97 2.58 21.64
CA ILE A 30 -22.00 1.54 21.30
C ILE A 30 -20.55 2.03 21.51
N SER A 31 -20.26 3.31 21.28
CA SER A 31 -18.89 3.83 21.42
C SER A 31 -18.47 3.99 22.89
N GLN A 32 -19.41 4.24 23.81
CA GLN A 32 -19.10 4.36 25.23
C GLN A 32 -18.72 3.02 25.85
N ARG A 33 -19.36 1.93 25.39
CA ARG A 33 -19.03 0.56 25.84
C ARG A 33 -17.63 0.15 25.39
N LEU A 34 -17.30 0.37 24.11
CA LEU A 34 -15.95 0.14 23.57
C LEU A 34 -14.90 0.99 24.28
N LEU A 35 -15.21 2.25 24.55
CA LEU A 35 -14.31 3.15 25.29
C LEU A 35 -14.07 2.65 26.73
N SER A 36 -15.12 2.16 27.40
CA SER A 36 -15.00 1.60 28.76
C SER A 36 -14.19 0.30 28.80
N GLU A 37 -14.32 -0.55 27.80
CA GLU A 37 -13.55 -1.79 27.69
C GLU A 37 -12.07 -1.52 27.37
N LEU A 38 -11.79 -0.56 26.47
CA LEU A 38 -10.44 -0.11 26.17
C LEU A 38 -9.77 0.46 27.42
N LEU A 39 -10.43 1.39 28.13
CA LEU A 39 -9.91 1.97 29.37
C LEU A 39 -9.67 0.90 30.45
N HIS A 40 -10.56 -0.10 30.57
CA HIS A 40 -10.38 -1.20 31.51
C HIS A 40 -9.17 -2.08 31.14
N ARG A 41 -8.98 -2.39 29.85
CA ARG A 41 -7.83 -3.16 29.36
C ARG A 41 -6.51 -2.41 29.54
N THR A 42 -6.49 -1.10 29.27
CA THR A 42 -5.31 -0.24 29.48
C THR A 42 -4.96 -0.16 30.97
N ARG A 43 -5.96 -0.01 31.85
CA ARG A 43 -5.76 -0.03 33.32
C ARG A 43 -5.20 -1.35 33.83
N ASN A 44 -5.69 -2.48 33.33
CA ASN A 44 -5.19 -3.81 33.73
C ASN A 44 -3.77 -4.09 33.20
N ARG A 45 -3.37 -3.50 32.06
CA ARG A 45 -2.01 -3.66 31.50
C ARG A 45 -0.94 -2.82 32.20
N LEU A 46 -1.31 -1.70 32.83
CA LEU A 46 -0.36 -0.76 33.42
C LEU A 46 0.06 -1.10 34.86
N GLY A 47 -0.63 -2.01 35.55
CA GLY A 47 -0.33 -2.35 36.95
C GLY A 47 -0.53 -1.16 37.90
N ASN A 48 -0.59 -1.42 39.21
CA ASN A 48 -0.97 -0.42 40.22
C ASN A 48 0.16 0.60 40.55
N THR A 49 0.89 1.05 39.52
CA THR A 49 1.90 2.11 39.63
C THR A 49 1.24 3.48 39.51
N SER A 50 1.03 4.13 40.67
CA SER A 50 0.88 5.58 40.90
C SER A 50 0.52 6.43 39.66
N LEU A 51 -0.79 6.52 39.36
CA LEU A 51 -1.37 7.34 38.30
C LEU A 51 -1.56 8.83 38.66
N GLN A 52 -1.02 9.30 39.78
CA GLN A 52 -1.22 10.68 40.27
C GLN A 52 -0.70 11.78 39.31
N PRO A 53 0.44 11.64 38.58
CA PRO A 53 0.90 12.69 37.67
C PRO A 53 0.13 12.78 36.34
N PHE A 54 -0.63 11.74 35.95
CA PHE A 54 -1.28 11.66 34.62
C PHE A 54 -2.78 11.98 34.63
N LEU A 55 -3.40 12.07 35.81
CA LEU A 55 -4.80 12.47 35.95
C LEU A 55 -5.00 14.00 35.94
N SER A 56 -3.98 14.82 36.17
CA SER A 56 -4.15 16.29 36.14
C SER A 56 -4.36 16.84 34.71
N LEU A 57 -3.81 16.16 33.69
CA LEU A 57 -4.01 16.53 32.28
C LEU A 57 -5.44 16.18 31.78
N PHE A 58 -6.12 15.26 32.48
CA PHE A 58 -7.48 14.82 32.17
C PHE A 58 -8.56 15.83 32.65
N TYR A 59 -8.30 16.59 33.71
CA TYR A 59 -9.29 17.54 34.24
C TYR A 59 -9.15 18.97 33.69
N HIS A 60 -8.00 19.35 33.13
CA HIS A 60 -7.83 20.66 32.48
C HIS A 60 -8.43 20.77 31.07
N THR A 61 -8.80 19.65 30.44
CA THR A 61 -9.42 19.65 29.11
C THR A 61 -10.95 19.66 29.14
N LEU A 62 -11.56 19.37 30.29
CA LEU A 62 -13.02 19.38 30.47
C LEU A 62 -13.58 20.79 30.78
N ASP A 63 -12.73 21.75 31.16
CA ASP A 63 -13.16 23.13 31.50
C ASP A 63 -13.04 24.13 30.33
N ILE A 64 -12.63 23.66 29.14
CA ILE A 64 -12.63 24.48 27.92
C ILE A 64 -14.01 24.43 27.23
N SER A 65 -14.86 23.46 27.58
CA SER A 65 -16.18 23.28 26.96
C SER A 65 -17.24 24.31 27.40
N ARG A 66 -16.95 25.18 28.37
CA ARG A 66 -17.90 26.21 28.86
C ARG A 66 -17.58 27.64 28.41
N LEU A 67 -16.47 27.88 27.72
CA LEU A 67 -16.02 29.23 27.39
C LEU A 67 -15.84 29.51 25.89
N ALA A 68 -16.77 29.08 25.04
CA ALA A 68 -16.89 29.59 23.67
C ALA A 68 -18.25 29.28 23.02
N PHE A 69 -19.36 29.64 23.67
CA PHE A 69 -20.62 29.85 22.97
C PHE A 69 -20.77 31.36 22.71
N LYS A 70 -20.17 31.84 21.61
CA LYS A 70 -20.52 33.13 21.03
C LYS A 70 -20.67 32.95 19.52
N MET A 71 -21.90 33.17 19.08
CA MET A 71 -22.38 33.03 17.72
C MET A 71 -21.47 33.75 16.71
N SER A 72 -21.04 33.03 15.68
CA SER A 72 -20.72 33.63 14.37
C SER A 72 -21.22 32.67 13.31
N SER A 73 -22.21 33.13 12.54
CA SER A 73 -22.81 32.44 11.41
C SER A 73 -21.81 32.32 10.27
N ASN A 74 -21.10 31.20 10.20
CA ASN A 74 -20.43 30.80 8.96
C ASN A 74 -21.21 29.65 8.34
N THR A 75 -21.85 29.96 7.22
CA THR A 75 -22.43 29.01 6.27
C THR A 75 -21.40 27.90 6.00
N PRO A 76 -21.73 26.61 6.15
CA PRO A 76 -20.79 25.56 5.79
C PRO A 76 -20.72 25.51 4.27
N THR A 77 -19.62 26.02 3.70
CA THR A 77 -19.21 25.66 2.35
C THR A 77 -18.99 24.15 2.35
N THR A 78 -19.93 23.40 1.79
CA THR A 78 -19.75 22.01 1.41
C THR A 78 -18.63 21.94 0.38
N ALA A 79 -17.39 21.80 0.85
CA ALA A 79 -16.35 21.19 0.05
C ALA A 79 -16.79 19.73 -0.15
N ALA A 80 -17.46 19.48 -1.27
CA ALA A 80 -17.65 18.13 -1.75
C ALA A 80 -16.24 17.50 -1.81
N ALA A 81 -16.00 16.51 -0.96
CA ALA A 81 -14.85 15.64 -1.13
C ALA A 81 -15.04 15.02 -2.53
N ALA A 82 -14.27 15.50 -3.50
CA ALA A 82 -14.19 14.85 -4.79
C ALA A 82 -13.71 13.43 -4.49
N THR A 83 -14.62 12.46 -4.58
CA THR A 83 -14.24 11.06 -4.67
C THR A 83 -13.53 10.96 -6.01
N THR A 84 -12.24 11.27 -6.03
CA THR A 84 -11.43 11.16 -7.25
C THR A 84 -11.49 9.68 -7.62
N ALA A 85 -12.26 9.37 -8.66
CA ALA A 85 -12.26 8.05 -9.25
C ALA A 85 -10.80 7.66 -9.53
N MET A 86 -10.49 6.37 -9.40
CA MET A 86 -9.16 5.87 -9.72
C MET A 86 -8.75 6.38 -11.12
N PRO A 87 -7.51 6.87 -11.29
CA PRO A 87 -7.06 7.38 -12.59
C PRO A 87 -7.24 6.33 -13.68
N SER A 88 -7.62 6.77 -14.88
CA SER A 88 -7.77 5.89 -16.05
C SER A 88 -6.52 5.02 -16.26
N ALA A 89 -6.72 3.80 -16.77
CA ALA A 89 -5.64 2.90 -17.13
C ALA A 89 -4.64 3.48 -18.16
N ASP A 90 -5.00 4.56 -18.86
CA ASP A 90 -4.14 5.24 -19.84
C ASP A 90 -3.42 6.48 -19.28
N SER A 91 -3.67 6.84 -18.02
CA SER A 91 -3.04 8.01 -17.38
C SER A 91 -1.66 7.69 -16.81
N ASN A 92 -0.73 8.64 -16.86
CA ASN A 92 0.54 8.50 -16.16
C ASN A 92 0.30 8.48 -14.63
N PRO A 93 0.85 7.50 -13.90
CA PRO A 93 0.82 7.53 -12.44
C PRO A 93 1.70 8.66 -11.89
N ARG A 94 1.21 9.39 -10.89
CA ARG A 94 2.01 10.31 -10.08
C ARG A 94 2.70 9.54 -8.95
N VAL A 95 4.01 9.73 -8.81
CA VAL A 95 4.83 9.14 -7.75
C VAL A 95 5.40 10.26 -6.89
N VAL A 96 5.21 10.13 -5.57
CA VAL A 96 5.77 11.04 -4.57
C VAL A 96 6.76 10.26 -3.74
N VAL A 97 8.01 10.73 -3.72
CA VAL A 97 9.13 10.14 -2.98
C VAL A 97 9.39 10.98 -1.74
N THR A 98 9.66 10.33 -0.62
CA THR A 98 10.09 10.98 0.63
C THR A 98 11.58 10.77 0.86
N ALA A 99 12.24 11.70 1.53
CA ALA A 99 13.67 11.65 1.84
C ALA A 99 13.96 12.28 3.21
N HIS A 100 15.24 12.45 3.52
CA HIS A 100 15.72 13.17 4.70
C HIS A 100 16.65 14.31 4.27
N ALA A 101 16.50 15.46 4.92
CA ALA A 101 17.49 16.54 4.85
C ALA A 101 18.77 16.14 5.61
N ALA A 102 19.84 16.93 5.45
CA ALA A 102 21.13 16.65 6.08
C ALA A 102 21.09 16.61 7.63
N ASP A 103 20.11 17.30 8.23
CA ASP A 103 19.88 17.32 9.68
C ASP A 103 18.97 16.18 10.19
N GLY A 104 18.52 15.30 9.29
CA GLY A 104 17.63 14.19 9.60
C GLY A 104 16.14 14.50 9.52
N THR A 105 15.75 15.73 9.16
CA THR A 105 14.33 16.10 8.98
C THR A 105 13.72 15.35 7.79
N SER A 106 12.55 14.73 7.96
CA SER A 106 11.81 14.12 6.85
C SER A 106 11.27 15.19 5.88
N ILE A 107 11.51 14.99 4.59
CA ILE A 107 11.13 15.92 3.53
C ILE A 107 10.49 15.19 2.35
N PHE A 108 9.78 15.92 1.49
CA PHE A 108 9.45 15.42 0.15
C PHE A 108 10.67 15.54 -0.74
N GLY A 109 10.96 14.46 -1.47
CA GLY A 109 11.93 14.41 -2.55
C GLY A 109 11.23 14.66 -3.88
N ALA A 110 11.40 13.74 -4.83
CA ALA A 110 10.75 13.84 -6.14
C ALA A 110 9.22 13.73 -6.03
N ASP A 111 8.51 14.50 -6.85
CA ASP A 111 7.07 14.47 -7.01
C ASP A 111 6.78 14.69 -8.50
N SER A 112 6.52 13.60 -9.22
CA SER A 112 6.43 13.63 -10.67
C SER A 112 5.47 12.58 -11.21
N GLU A 113 4.94 12.84 -12.41
CA GLU A 113 4.31 11.79 -13.20
C GLU A 113 5.38 10.89 -13.81
N VAL A 114 5.17 9.58 -13.74
CA VAL A 114 6.00 8.59 -14.41
C VAL A 114 5.31 8.20 -15.73
N PRO A 115 5.92 8.49 -16.89
CA PRO A 115 5.32 8.18 -18.18
C PRO A 115 5.09 6.67 -18.36
N LEU A 116 3.98 6.32 -19.00
CA LEU A 116 3.79 4.96 -19.50
C LEU A 116 4.77 4.66 -20.63
N PHE A 117 5.49 3.54 -20.49
CA PHE A 117 6.38 2.97 -21.47
C PHE A 117 5.67 1.88 -22.29
N TYR A 118 5.77 1.99 -23.62
CA TYR A 118 5.14 1.08 -24.58
C TYR A 118 6.21 0.32 -25.40
N PRO A 119 6.93 -0.64 -24.79
CA PRO A 119 8.06 -1.33 -25.44
C PRO A 119 7.68 -2.13 -26.69
N PHE A 120 6.40 -2.50 -26.82
CA PHE A 120 5.89 -3.35 -27.89
C PHE A 120 4.89 -2.61 -28.79
N GLY A 121 4.81 -1.29 -28.68
CA GLY A 121 3.80 -0.47 -29.35
C GLY A 121 2.52 -0.26 -28.54
N PRO A 122 1.63 0.63 -29.00
CA PRO A 122 0.52 1.16 -28.20
C PRO A 122 -0.65 0.18 -27.99
N ALA A 123 -0.73 -0.87 -28.81
CA ALA A 123 -1.82 -1.87 -28.74
C ALA A 123 -1.47 -3.10 -27.89
N ILE A 124 -0.27 -3.14 -27.32
CA ILE A 124 0.22 -4.21 -26.42
C ILE A 124 0.36 -3.63 -25.01
N SER A 125 0.81 -4.42 -24.04
CA SER A 125 1.08 -3.99 -22.68
C SER A 125 1.97 -2.76 -22.58
N SER A 126 1.62 -1.89 -21.64
CA SER A 126 2.44 -0.75 -21.20
C SER A 126 2.79 -0.86 -19.73
N PHE A 127 3.84 -0.16 -19.33
CA PHE A 127 4.43 -0.27 -18.00
C PHE A 127 4.83 1.11 -17.47
N ALA A 128 4.82 1.28 -16.16
CA ALA A 128 5.57 2.37 -15.52
C ALA A 128 6.27 1.79 -14.29
N VAL A 129 7.59 1.90 -14.26
CA VAL A 129 8.42 1.42 -13.16
C VAL A 129 8.69 2.60 -12.22
N PHE A 130 8.42 2.40 -10.94
CA PHE A 130 8.51 3.45 -9.92
C PHE A 130 9.82 3.36 -9.14
N ASP A 131 10.26 2.14 -8.82
CA ASP A 131 11.48 1.91 -8.07
C ASP A 131 12.06 0.53 -8.40
N ILE A 132 13.39 0.44 -8.45
CA ILE A 132 14.13 -0.82 -8.54
C ILE A 132 15.27 -0.74 -7.54
N ARG A 133 15.38 -1.75 -6.68
CA ARG A 133 16.50 -1.91 -5.74
C ARG A 133 17.18 -3.24 -5.97
N GLY A 134 18.51 -3.21 -6.05
CA GLY A 134 19.31 -4.40 -6.34
C GLY A 134 19.35 -5.42 -5.21
N THR A 135 19.03 -5.02 -3.97
CA THR A 135 19.12 -5.88 -2.78
C THR A 135 17.95 -5.68 -1.83
N VAL A 136 17.63 -6.72 -1.07
CA VAL A 136 16.79 -6.65 0.14
C VAL A 136 17.62 -7.21 1.31
N PRO A 137 17.85 -6.45 2.40
CA PRO A 137 17.29 -5.13 2.72
C PRO A 137 17.79 -3.99 1.81
N VAL A 138 16.94 -2.95 1.67
CA VAL A 138 17.20 -1.73 0.89
C VAL A 138 17.83 -0.63 1.75
N ASN A 139 18.50 0.34 1.13
CA ASN A 139 19.00 1.55 1.81
C ASN A 139 18.08 2.75 1.55
N ASN A 140 17.44 3.29 2.60
CA ASN A 140 16.54 4.44 2.48
C ASN A 140 17.24 5.77 2.10
N GLN A 141 18.57 5.80 2.05
CA GLN A 141 19.35 6.96 1.58
C GLN A 141 19.75 6.85 0.10
N GLU A 142 19.56 5.68 -0.52
CA GLU A 142 19.83 5.53 -1.94
C GLU A 142 18.74 6.27 -2.73
N ALA A 143 19.19 7.14 -3.65
CA ALA A 143 18.33 7.90 -4.52
C ALA A 143 17.46 6.97 -5.40
N THR A 144 16.21 7.35 -5.60
CA THR A 144 15.35 6.71 -6.60
C THR A 144 15.90 6.96 -8.00
N GLY A 145 15.98 5.91 -8.82
CA GLY A 145 16.42 6.02 -10.22
C GLY A 145 15.34 6.56 -11.16
N GLU A 146 15.70 6.73 -12.44
CA GLU A 146 14.78 7.04 -13.53
C GLU A 146 14.55 5.79 -14.39
N TYR A 147 13.29 5.43 -14.63
CA TYR A 147 12.91 4.15 -15.24
C TYR A 147 11.93 4.27 -16.42
N ALA A 148 11.87 5.44 -17.07
CA ALA A 148 10.86 5.78 -18.09
C ALA A 148 10.84 4.87 -19.33
N SER A 149 11.86 4.03 -19.54
CA SER A 149 11.97 3.08 -20.66
C SER A 149 12.29 1.65 -20.20
N THR A 150 11.85 1.27 -18.99
CA THR A 150 12.22 -0.01 -18.38
C THR A 150 11.07 -1.02 -18.47
N ILE A 151 11.36 -2.20 -19.00
CA ILE A 151 10.46 -3.36 -18.89
C ILE A 151 10.62 -3.92 -17.46
N PRO A 152 9.53 -4.09 -16.69
CA PRO A 152 9.61 -4.61 -15.33
C PRO A 152 10.26 -5.99 -15.28
N ARG A 153 11.39 -6.08 -14.57
CA ARG A 153 12.06 -7.34 -14.22
C ARG A 153 12.62 -7.21 -12.82
N CYS A 154 12.26 -8.15 -11.95
CA CYS A 154 12.83 -8.16 -10.61
C CYS A 154 14.33 -8.46 -10.70
N PRO A 155 15.22 -7.60 -10.14
CA PRO A 155 16.63 -7.90 -10.06
C PRO A 155 16.88 -9.08 -9.11
N PRO A 156 17.90 -9.93 -9.35
CA PRO A 156 18.28 -10.99 -8.43
C PRO A 156 18.66 -10.41 -7.05
N GLY A 157 18.06 -10.93 -5.98
CA GLY A 157 18.25 -10.47 -4.61
C GLY A 157 17.54 -9.17 -4.25
N GLY A 158 16.84 -8.52 -5.19
CA GLY A 158 16.27 -7.20 -5.01
C GLY A 158 14.74 -7.13 -5.05
N VAL A 159 14.23 -5.94 -5.33
CA VAL A 159 12.79 -5.63 -5.38
C VAL A 159 12.50 -4.60 -6.48
N ILE A 160 11.32 -4.69 -7.08
CA ILE A 160 10.79 -3.73 -8.05
C ILE A 160 9.35 -3.37 -7.71
N PHE A 161 8.99 -2.10 -7.90
CA PHE A 161 7.63 -1.59 -7.77
C PHE A 161 7.21 -0.91 -9.08
N CYS A 162 6.09 -1.35 -9.66
CA CYS A 162 5.64 -0.87 -10.96
C CYS A 162 4.13 -1.05 -11.16
N ILE A 163 3.60 -0.46 -12.23
CA ILE A 163 2.33 -0.88 -12.84
C ILE A 163 2.56 -1.62 -14.15
N THR A 164 1.65 -2.54 -14.45
CA THR A 164 1.47 -3.15 -15.76
C THR A 164 0.04 -2.92 -16.22
N ASN A 165 -0.10 -2.46 -17.46
CA ASN A 165 -1.37 -2.33 -18.15
C ASN A 165 -1.48 -3.46 -19.17
N ILE A 166 -2.60 -4.17 -19.15
CA ILE A 166 -2.92 -5.23 -20.09
C ILE A 166 -4.11 -4.76 -20.92
N PRO A 167 -3.95 -4.53 -22.24
CA PRO A 167 -5.03 -4.00 -23.07
C PRO A 167 -6.18 -4.99 -23.15
N GLY A 168 -7.36 -4.48 -23.54
CA GLY A 168 -8.53 -5.32 -23.76
C GLY A 168 -8.27 -6.39 -24.83
N ASN A 169 -8.92 -7.54 -24.66
CA ASN A 169 -8.82 -8.70 -25.55
C ASN A 169 -7.38 -9.19 -25.81
N PHE A 170 -6.50 -9.06 -24.80
CA PHE A 170 -5.09 -9.42 -24.90
C PHE A 170 -4.70 -10.52 -23.93
N THR A 171 -3.74 -11.34 -24.33
CA THR A 171 -3.17 -12.40 -23.48
C THR A 171 -1.67 -12.22 -23.38
N VAL A 172 -1.18 -12.07 -22.14
CA VAL A 172 0.25 -12.20 -21.84
C VAL A 172 0.61 -13.68 -21.87
N PRO A 173 1.67 -14.09 -22.60
CA PRO A 173 2.06 -15.50 -22.68
C PRO A 173 2.40 -16.11 -21.32
N MET A 174 2.34 -17.44 -21.28
CA MET A 174 2.60 -18.21 -20.07
C MET A 174 4.03 -17.95 -19.59
N HIS A 175 4.19 -17.52 -18.34
CA HIS A 175 5.50 -17.27 -17.77
C HIS A 175 5.57 -17.47 -16.25
N ARG A 176 6.81 -17.69 -15.78
CA ARG A 176 7.24 -17.78 -14.38
C ARG A 176 8.40 -16.81 -14.19
N THR A 177 8.35 -16.09 -13.08
CA THR A 177 9.42 -15.21 -12.58
C THR A 177 10.10 -15.84 -11.36
N LEU A 178 11.35 -15.45 -11.09
CA LEU A 178 12.07 -15.81 -9.85
C LEU A 178 11.78 -14.78 -8.76
N SER A 179 10.51 -14.61 -8.47
CA SER A 179 9.99 -13.64 -7.51
C SER A 179 8.72 -14.13 -6.85
N ILE A 180 8.44 -13.55 -5.68
CA ILE A 180 7.08 -13.45 -5.16
C ILE A 180 6.52 -12.09 -5.58
N ASP A 181 5.30 -12.09 -6.12
CA ASP A 181 4.67 -10.87 -6.60
C ASP A 181 3.42 -10.56 -5.76
N TYR A 182 3.39 -9.35 -5.19
CA TYR A 182 2.21 -8.79 -4.54
C TYR A 182 1.55 -7.84 -5.53
N ALA A 183 0.38 -8.22 -6.02
CA ALA A 183 -0.32 -7.47 -7.05
C ALA A 183 -1.74 -7.06 -6.62
N VAL A 184 -2.18 -5.92 -7.11
CA VAL A 184 -3.54 -5.39 -6.91
C VAL A 184 -4.07 -4.90 -8.24
N VAL A 185 -5.30 -5.31 -8.57
CA VAL A 185 -6.00 -4.77 -9.74
C VAL A 185 -6.54 -3.39 -9.37
N LEU A 186 -6.03 -2.35 -10.01
CA LEU A 186 -6.43 -0.96 -9.76
C LEU A 186 -7.67 -0.56 -10.57
N THR A 187 -7.78 -1.02 -11.82
CA THR A 187 -8.93 -0.79 -12.70
C THR A 187 -9.11 -1.98 -13.64
N GLY A 188 -10.35 -2.28 -14.02
CA GLY A 188 -10.71 -3.39 -14.89
C GLY A 188 -10.78 -4.74 -14.15
N GLU A 189 -10.63 -5.82 -14.90
CA GLU A 189 -10.49 -7.18 -14.39
C GLU A 189 -9.52 -8.00 -15.26
N ILE A 190 -8.90 -9.01 -14.65
CA ILE A 190 -7.95 -9.90 -15.31
C ILE A 190 -8.20 -11.35 -14.92
N VAL A 191 -7.97 -12.27 -15.85
CA VAL A 191 -7.96 -13.70 -15.55
C VAL A 191 -6.52 -14.16 -15.38
N ILE A 192 -6.26 -14.86 -14.27
CA ILE A 192 -5.04 -15.62 -14.06
C ILE A 192 -5.31 -17.05 -14.47
N LYS A 193 -4.55 -17.55 -15.44
CA LYS A 193 -4.58 -18.97 -15.85
C LYS A 193 -3.28 -19.65 -15.47
N LEU A 194 -3.37 -20.80 -14.82
CA LEU A 194 -2.23 -21.65 -14.45
C LEU A 194 -1.97 -22.72 -15.51
N ASP A 195 -0.81 -23.38 -15.44
CA ASP A 195 -0.37 -24.39 -16.42
C ASP A 195 -1.14 -25.71 -16.36
N ASN A 196 -1.82 -26.01 -15.24
CA ASN A 196 -2.79 -27.09 -15.15
C ASN A 196 -4.15 -26.77 -15.81
N GLY A 197 -4.34 -25.53 -16.29
CA GLY A 197 -5.57 -25.06 -16.92
C GLY A 197 -6.55 -24.36 -15.98
N ASP A 198 -6.28 -24.30 -14.67
CA ASP A 198 -7.13 -23.59 -13.72
C ASP A 198 -7.13 -22.09 -13.97
N GLU A 199 -8.29 -21.47 -13.77
CA GLU A 199 -8.47 -20.03 -13.97
C GLU A 199 -9.20 -19.36 -12.81
N LYS A 200 -8.79 -18.13 -12.50
CA LYS A 200 -9.50 -17.23 -11.59
C LYS A 200 -9.55 -15.82 -12.17
N THR A 201 -10.71 -15.18 -12.10
CA THR A 201 -10.87 -13.75 -12.38
C THR A 201 -10.58 -12.94 -11.13
N VAL A 202 -9.78 -11.89 -11.27
CA VAL A 202 -9.45 -10.91 -10.24
C VAL A 202 -9.89 -9.53 -10.72
N ARG A 203 -10.65 -8.82 -9.91
CA ARG A 203 -11.32 -7.56 -10.25
C ARG A 203 -10.71 -6.39 -9.49
N THR A 204 -11.10 -5.18 -9.90
CA THR A 204 -10.72 -3.93 -9.25
C THR A 204 -10.86 -4.00 -7.72
N GLY A 205 -9.77 -3.69 -7.02
CA GLY A 205 -9.67 -3.73 -5.56
C GLY A 205 -9.32 -5.10 -4.97
N GLU A 206 -9.20 -6.14 -5.78
CA GLU A 206 -8.80 -7.48 -5.34
C GLU A 206 -7.27 -7.69 -5.46
N TYR A 207 -6.77 -8.67 -4.70
CA TYR A 207 -5.35 -8.86 -4.41
C TYR A 207 -4.86 -10.23 -4.91
N ILE A 208 -3.60 -10.28 -5.32
CA ILE A 208 -2.93 -11.48 -5.81
C ILE A 208 -1.60 -11.62 -5.07
N ILE A 209 -1.34 -12.83 -4.60
CA ILE A 209 -0.01 -13.25 -4.13
C ILE A 209 0.47 -14.32 -5.11
N GLN A 210 1.41 -13.98 -5.98
CA GLN A 210 1.94 -14.88 -6.98
C GLN A 210 3.28 -15.46 -6.50
N GLY A 211 3.25 -16.70 -5.99
CA GLY A 211 4.42 -17.36 -5.42
C GLY A 211 5.23 -18.18 -6.43
N GLY A 212 5.76 -17.55 -7.47
CA GLY A 212 6.59 -18.25 -8.48
C GLY A 212 5.83 -19.28 -9.33
N ALA A 213 4.50 -19.21 -9.37
CA ALA A 213 3.67 -20.05 -10.22
C ALA A 213 3.81 -19.65 -11.70
N ASN A 214 3.78 -20.63 -12.60
CA ASN A 214 3.71 -20.38 -14.03
C ASN A 214 2.29 -19.92 -14.37
N HIS A 215 2.15 -18.78 -15.05
CA HIS A 215 0.86 -18.15 -15.24
C HIS A 215 0.74 -17.35 -16.54
N GLN A 216 -0.51 -17.16 -16.97
CA GLN A 216 -0.92 -16.20 -17.99
C GLN A 216 -1.81 -15.14 -17.38
N TRP A 217 -1.67 -13.92 -17.88
CA TRP A 217 -2.65 -12.86 -17.67
C TRP A 217 -3.51 -12.75 -18.93
N ILE A 218 -4.81 -12.92 -18.78
CA ILE A 218 -5.76 -12.90 -19.88
C ILE A 218 -6.79 -11.82 -19.61
N ASN A 219 -6.77 -10.75 -20.40
CA ASN A 219 -7.80 -9.74 -20.37
C ASN A 219 -8.85 -10.07 -21.43
N ARG A 220 -10.01 -10.56 -20.98
CA ARG A 220 -11.14 -10.91 -21.86
C ARG A 220 -12.11 -9.75 -22.08
N THR A 221 -11.88 -8.62 -21.41
CA THR A 221 -12.73 -7.44 -21.53
C THR A 221 -12.28 -6.57 -22.70
N GLY A 222 -13.12 -5.60 -23.08
CA GLY A 222 -12.76 -4.59 -24.08
C GLY A 222 -11.93 -3.43 -23.52
N GLU A 223 -11.71 -3.37 -22.21
CA GLU A 223 -11.05 -2.25 -21.53
C GLU A 223 -9.66 -2.65 -21.02
N THR A 224 -8.75 -1.67 -20.89
CA THR A 224 -7.42 -1.93 -20.31
C THR A 224 -7.54 -2.25 -18.82
N CYS A 225 -6.95 -3.37 -18.40
CA CYS A 225 -6.79 -3.71 -17.00
C CYS A 225 -5.45 -3.16 -16.48
N ARG A 226 -5.47 -2.39 -15.39
CA ARG A 226 -4.28 -1.84 -14.73
C ARG A 226 -4.01 -2.59 -13.44
N ILE A 227 -2.80 -3.10 -13.30
CA ILE A 227 -2.35 -3.87 -12.13
C ILE A 227 -1.10 -3.18 -11.58
N VAL A 228 -1.09 -2.90 -10.27
CA VAL A 228 0.14 -2.51 -9.57
C VAL A 228 0.79 -3.76 -8.99
N VAL A 229 2.11 -3.87 -9.09
CA VAL A 229 2.87 -5.05 -8.69
C VAL A 229 4.12 -4.63 -7.93
N VAL A 230 4.35 -5.27 -6.78
CA VAL A 230 5.66 -5.33 -6.10
C VAL A 230 6.20 -6.73 -6.30
N MET A 231 7.34 -6.88 -6.98
CA MET A 231 8.03 -8.17 -7.11
C MET A 231 9.26 -8.15 -6.21
N VAL A 232 9.40 -9.17 -5.38
CA VAL A 232 10.57 -9.38 -4.52
C VAL A 232 11.28 -10.64 -5.00
N SER A 233 12.60 -10.56 -5.17
CA SER A 233 13.39 -11.70 -5.61
C SER A 233 13.20 -12.87 -4.64
N ALA A 234 12.97 -14.05 -5.21
CA ALA A 234 12.75 -15.27 -4.46
C ALA A 234 13.68 -16.38 -4.96
N GLU A 235 13.95 -17.34 -4.08
CA GLU A 235 14.58 -18.59 -4.49
C GLU A 235 13.71 -19.32 -5.52
N LYS A 236 14.35 -20.17 -6.35
CA LYS A 236 13.60 -21.07 -7.24
C LYS A 236 12.70 -21.98 -6.40
N VAL A 237 11.51 -22.27 -6.94
CA VAL A 237 10.65 -23.29 -6.36
C VAL A 237 11.34 -24.65 -6.48
N LYS A 238 11.56 -25.32 -5.34
CA LYS A 238 12.13 -26.67 -5.27
C LYS A 238 11.03 -27.68 -4.96
N LEU A 239 10.92 -28.70 -5.80
CA LEU A 239 9.99 -29.81 -5.60
C LEU A 239 10.55 -30.83 -4.60
N ALA A 240 9.70 -31.73 -4.12
CA ALA A 240 10.08 -32.74 -3.13
C ALA A 240 11.17 -33.71 -3.63
N ASP A 241 11.28 -33.91 -4.95
CA ASP A 241 12.31 -34.73 -5.59
C ASP A 241 13.64 -33.98 -5.84
N GLY A 242 13.71 -32.70 -5.42
CA GLY A 242 14.88 -31.84 -5.61
C GLY A 242 14.89 -31.07 -6.93
N THR A 243 13.92 -31.27 -7.81
CA THR A 243 13.82 -30.52 -9.07
C THR A 243 13.59 -29.04 -8.79
N GLU A 244 14.40 -28.17 -9.40
CA GLU A 244 14.20 -26.72 -9.35
C GLU A 244 13.40 -26.26 -10.58
N LEU A 245 12.34 -25.48 -10.35
CA LEU A 245 11.55 -24.91 -11.42
C LEU A 245 12.22 -23.66 -11.98
N GLU A 246 12.62 -23.72 -13.23
CA GLU A 246 13.30 -22.61 -13.90
C GLU A 246 12.34 -21.46 -14.25
N GLN A 247 12.93 -20.27 -14.38
CA GLN A 247 12.28 -19.13 -15.00
C GLN A 247 11.89 -19.52 -16.43
N THR A 248 10.64 -19.29 -16.80
CA THR A 248 10.22 -19.48 -18.20
C THR A 248 10.32 -18.12 -18.89
N VAL A 249 11.18 -18.02 -19.89
CA VAL A 249 11.31 -16.80 -20.68
C VAL A 249 10.09 -16.68 -21.58
N LEU A 250 9.47 -15.49 -21.62
CA LEU A 250 8.52 -15.13 -22.67
C LEU A 250 9.25 -15.28 -24.01
N LYS A 251 9.00 -16.38 -24.73
CA LYS A 251 9.57 -16.58 -26.06
C LYS A 251 9.00 -15.47 -26.94
N ARG A 252 9.90 -14.68 -27.54
CA ARG A 252 9.56 -13.62 -28.50
C ARG A 252 8.86 -14.19 -29.72
#